data_AF-A0A2L2Z1Z0-F1
#
_entry.id   AF-A0A2L2Z1Z0-F1
#
_cell.length_a   1.000
_cell.length_b   1.000
_cell.length_c   1.000
_cell.angle_alpha   90.00
_cell.angle_beta   90.00
_cell.angle_gamma   90.00
#
_symmetry.space_group_name_H-M   'P 1'
#
loop_
_entity.id
_entity.type
_entity.pdbx_description
1 polymer ?
#
loop_
_entity_poly.entity_id
_entity_poly.type
_entity_poly.pdbx_seq_one_letter_code
_entity_poly.pdbx_strand_id
1 'polypeptide(L)' 'CACKEWIEILKMTQLQSVPLESLHKRYRICSIHFNDTAYATSKRKYLKQNAIPIQTVDLHSIKILNV' A
#
# COMPACT_ATOMS: atom_id res chain seq x y z
N CYS A 1 -3.81 -1.60 12.21
CA CYS A 1 -3.95 -0.52 11.20
C CYS A 1 -3.35 -1.03 9.89
N ALA A 2 -4.12 -1.00 8.79
CA ALA A 2 -3.70 -1.55 7.48
C ALA A 2 -2.34 -0.99 7.01
N CYS A 3 -2.00 0.27 7.32
CA CYS A 3 -0.73 0.88 6.92
C CYS A 3 0.50 0.15 7.50
N LYS A 4 0.44 -0.32 8.75
CA LYS A 4 1.57 -1.02 9.38
C LYS A 4 1.82 -2.37 8.72
N GLU A 5 0.74 -3.13 8.52
CA GLU A 5 0.76 -4.44 7.86
C GLU A 5 1.26 -4.32 6.41
N TRP A 6 0.84 -3.27 5.69
CA TRP A 6 1.31 -3.03 4.33
C TRP A 6 2.82 -2.73 4.27
N ILE A 7 3.36 -1.98 5.23
CA ILE A 7 4.81 -1.71 5.32
C ILE A 7 5.59 -3.01 5.53
N GLU A 8 5.10 -3.89 6.41
CA GLU A 8 5.73 -5.18 6.69
C GLU A 8 5.70 -6.10 5.46
N ILE A 9 4.56 -6.21 4.79
CA ILE A 9 4.37 -7.06 3.61
C ILE A 9 5.24 -6.59 2.44
N LEU A 10 5.30 -5.28 2.21
CA LEU A 10 6.11 -4.66 1.15
C LEU A 10 7.59 -4.48 1.53
N LYS A 11 7.98 -4.91 2.74
CA LYS A 11 9.34 -4.77 3.29
C LYS A 11 9.88 -3.34 3.19
N MET A 12 9.01 -2.35 3.37
CA MET A 12 9.36 -0.93 3.33
C MET A 12 9.95 -0.45 4.65
N THR A 13 11.10 -1.01 5.04
CA THR A 13 11.77 -0.72 6.32
C THR A 13 12.02 0.78 6.52
N GLN A 14 12.24 1.54 5.44
CA GLN A 14 12.42 3.00 5.49
C GLN A 14 11.18 3.78 5.97
N LEU A 15 9.99 3.18 5.94
CA LEU A 15 8.75 3.80 6.40
C LEU A 15 8.38 3.40 7.84
N GLN A 16 9.08 2.45 8.45
CA GLN A 16 8.80 2.02 9.82
C GLN A 16 9.02 3.13 10.86
N SER A 17 9.92 4.07 10.58
CA SER A 17 10.21 5.22 11.44
C SER A 17 9.25 6.39 11.21
N VAL A 18 8.41 6.35 10.17
CA VAL A 18 7.47 7.43 9.86
C VAL A 18 6.22 7.28 10.72
N PRO A 19 5.76 8.36 11.40
CA PRO A 19 4.51 8.30 12.17
C PRO A 19 3.31 7.87 11.32
N LEU A 20 2.46 7.00 11.85
CA LEU A 20 1.27 6.47 11.14
C LEU A 20 0.36 7.58 10.59
N GLU A 21 0.22 8.68 11.35
CA GLU A 21 -0.57 9.86 10.97
C GLU A 21 -0.01 10.61 9.75
N SER A 22 1.28 10.41 9.45
CA SER A 22 1.97 11.03 8.32
C SER A 22 1.99 10.12 7.10
N LEU A 23 1.92 8.80 7.29
CA LEU A 23 1.94 7.82 6.19
C LEU A 23 0.82 8.07 5.19
N HIS A 24 -0.43 8.13 5.68
CA HIS A 24 -1.60 8.30 4.81
C HIS A 24 -1.70 9.71 4.20
N LYS A 25 -0.88 10.68 4.63
CA LYS A 25 -0.87 12.02 4.05
C LYS A 25 0.03 12.11 2.84
N ARG A 26 1.21 11.49 2.92
CA ARG A 26 2.31 11.69 1.94
C ARG A 26 2.60 10.49 1.06
N TYR A 27 2.22 9.28 1.50
CA TYR A 27 2.58 8.04 0.83
C TYR A 27 1.36 7.35 0.25
N ARG A 28 1.49 6.82 -0.96
CA ARG A 28 0.47 6.04 -1.65
C ARG A 28 1.10 4.79 -2.25
N ILE A 29 0.31 3.72 -2.30
CA ILE A 29 0.68 2.47 -2.99
C ILE A 29 -0.06 2.44 -4.32
N CYS A 30 0.65 2.16 -5.41
CA CYS A 30 0.03 2.03 -6.73
C CYS A 30 -0.97 0.87 -6.78
N SER A 31 -2.00 1.02 -7.62
CA SER A 31 -3.04 0.00 -7.80
C SER A 31 -2.51 -1.34 -8.29
N ILE A 32 -1.38 -1.36 -9.00
CA ILE A 32 -0.73 -2.59 -9.48
C ILE A 32 -0.31 -3.54 -8.35
N HIS A 33 -0.16 -3.03 -7.12
CA HIS A 33 0.18 -3.85 -5.96
C HIS A 33 -1.05 -4.43 -5.27
N PHE A 34 -2.25 -4.30 -5.84
CA PHE A 34 -3.47 -4.89 -5.31
C PHE A 34 -4.14 -5.74 -6.38
N ASN A 35 -4.57 -6.94 -6.01
CA ASN A 35 -5.37 -7.78 -6.89
C ASN A 35 -6.78 -7.18 -7.07
N ASP A 36 -7.46 -7.50 -8.16
CA ASP A 36 -8.80 -6.97 -8.46
C ASP A 36 -9.82 -7.32 -7.38
N THR A 37 -9.63 -8.47 -6.73
CA THR A 37 -10.45 -8.94 -5.62
C THR A 37 -10.29 -8.10 -4.34
N ALA A 38 -9.22 -7.31 -4.23
CA ALA A 38 -8.97 -6.41 -3.10
C ALA A 38 -9.78 -5.10 -3.18
N TYR A 39 -10.38 -4.81 -4.34
CA TYR A 39 -11.22 -3.63 -4.54
C TYR A 39 -12.67 -3.92 -4.16
N ALA A 40 -13.33 -2.92 -3.57
CA ALA A 40 -14.75 -2.99 -3.21
C ALA A 40 -15.68 -2.89 -4.43
N THR A 41 -15.15 -2.42 -5.57
CA THR A 41 -15.90 -2.23 -6.82
C THR A 41 -15.06 -2.68 -8.00
N SER A 42 -15.72 -3.14 -9.07
CA SER A 42 -15.06 -3.51 -10.33
C SER A 42 -14.33 -2.33 -11.01
N LYS A 43 -14.74 -1.08 -10.71
CA LYS A 43 -14.10 0.15 -11.22
C LYS A 43 -12.82 0.53 -10.46
N ARG A 44 -12.33 -0.30 -9.52
CA ARG A 44 -11.12 -0.08 -8.71
C ARG A 44 -11.05 1.29 -7.99
N LYS A 45 -12.21 1.87 -7.64
CA LYS A 45 -12.25 3.18 -6.95
C LYS A 45 -11.75 3.14 -5.50
N TYR A 46 -12.06 2.05 -4.79
CA TYR A 46 -11.78 1.92 -3.37
C TYR A 46 -11.30 0.50 -3.05
N LEU A 47 -10.32 0.42 -2.16
CA LEU A 47 -9.89 -0.83 -1.54
C LEU A 47 -10.89 -1.25 -0.46
N LYS A 48 -11.01 -2.56 -0.25
CA LYS A 48 -11.71 -3.11 0.92
C LYS A 48 -10.94 -2.75 2.20
N GLN A 49 -11.64 -2.72 3.33
CA GLN A 49 -11.02 -2.42 4.63
C GLN A 49 -9.89 -3.39 5.01
N ASN A 50 -10.00 -4.65 4.56
CA ASN A 50 -9.02 -5.71 4.74
C ASN A 50 -8.18 -5.98 3.48
N ALA A 51 -8.09 -5.01 2.56
CA ALA A 51 -7.24 -5.16 1.40
C ALA A 51 -5.77 -5.29 1.82
N ILE A 52 -5.08 -6.25 1.21
CA ILE A 52 -3.67 -6.51 1.44
C ILE A 52 -2.94 -6.42 0.10
N PRO A 53 -1.81 -5.68 0.01
CA PRO A 53 -1.04 -5.61 -1.21
C PRO A 53 -0.37 -6.96 -1.50
N ILE A 54 -0.22 -7.30 -2.78
CA ILE A 54 0.57 -8.45 -3.19
C ILE A 54 2.05 -8.19 -2.89
N GLN A 55 2.73 -9.19 -2.33
CA GLN A 55 4.16 -9.13 -2.06
C GLN A 55 4.92 -9.20 -3.38
N THR A 56 5.06 -8.07 -4.08
CA THR A 56 5.90 -7.98 -5.26
C THR A 56 7.34 -8.06 -4.80
N VAL A 57 8.01 -9.16 -5.13
CA VAL A 57 9.41 -9.49 -4.82
C VAL A 57 10.44 -8.47 -5.30
N ASP A 58 10.01 -7.41 -6.00
CA ASP A 58 10.88 -6.38 -6.54
C ASP A 58 10.60 -5.00 -5.93
N LEU A 59 11.39 -4.65 -4.92
CA LEU A 59 11.40 -3.34 -4.25
C LEU A 59 11.61 -2.17 -5.22
N HIS A 60 12.17 -2.41 -6.41
CA HIS A 60 12.43 -1.40 -7.44
C HIS A 60 11.16 -0.91 -8.16
N SER A 61 10.05 -1.65 -8.07
CA SER A 61 8.81 -1.30 -8.79
C SER A 61 7.78 -0.57 -7.93
N ILE A 62 8.01 -0.41 -6.62
CA ILE A 62 7.09 0.32 -5.76
C ILE A 62 7.30 1.82 -5.96
N LYS A 63 6.59 2.39 -6.93
CA LYS A 63 6.51 3.83 -7.13
C LYS A 63 5.65 4.43 -6.03
N ILE A 64 6.30 4.86 -4.95
CA ILE A 64 5.66 5.74 -3.99
C ILE A 64 5.42 7.08 -4.69
N LEU A 65 4.15 7.41 -4.91
CA LEU A 65 3.78 8.74 -5.37
C LEU A 65 3.90 9.70 -4.17
N ASN A 66 4.86 10.62 -4.23
CA ASN A 66 4.85 11.82 -3.40
C ASN A 66 3.83 12.78 -4.02
N VAL A 67 2.80 13.11 -3.27
CA VAL A 67 1.82 14.17 -3.59
C VAL A 67 2.05 15.35 -2.67
#